data_AF-A0A2V8H6X9-F1
#
_entry.id   AF-A0A2V8H6X9-F1
#
_cell.length_a   1.000
_cell.length_b   1.000
_cell.length_c   1.000
_cell.angle_alpha   90.00
_cell.angle_beta   90.00
_cell.angle_gamma   90.00
#
_symmetry.space_group_name_H-M   'P 1'
#
loop_
_entity.id
_entity.type
_entity.pdbx_description
1 polymer ?
#
loop_
_entity_poly.entity_id
_entity_poly.type
_entity_poly.pdbx_seq_one_letter_code
_entity_poly.pdbx_strand_id
1 'polypeptide(L)'
;MTRSIWATFPFWLAYLLPPIIIMSVYNRGWWAVAPIVIIFGVLPVLDWLSGVAPVGREAPDLAFNNWFRLVTWLWVPIQLALITWLVRVVPFAHLTVPEMIAATVSVGATTGAIGMTFAHELIHRRHAYERLFGNILLASVTYPHFAIEHVKGHHRHVGTPRDPATARLGESVYRFLRRSVAGGLRSAWHIERVRLWERQIRVWSHHNVMLRYAAAEIIIYAAVGLAGGWLALTMFAEQSIVAIVVLEIINYVEHYGLVRRRAKTTEYERVKPEHSWDSPNRISNWLLINLPRHSDHHLQAAKRFQSLELLPHAPRLPGGYGAMFWLALVPALWFRVMNRRVAAVRTGVFVLMAAMLMTAALGAAADLPSVLISRQLSENEHINVGDVVRLSATAEGDVAQEFRVAGVYEPTPNPARLGAVIREVQLHLPDLLNLTRDPGMPAGSEYVQTINVALVDPNDALAFSRDVQARMPGAEAEPATGAAESTGPFIVLRRFHLAIAIVTIVASTVFLLALTIMLVDERRAAVGVLRLIGLPIRRILVQLFLEGVLIAAIGSIFGIVLSLVSEGLINRFFQWRYDTALIFVRVTPEVAALCVAIAVPLGVTATVVASWALLRRNGLRLARR
;
A
#
# COMPACT_ATOMS: atom_id res chain seq x y z
N MET A 1 13.93 -21.98 2.18
CA MET A 1 13.20 -21.01 3.05
C MET A 1 12.75 -19.88 2.13
N THR A 2 11.50 -19.42 2.01
CA THR A 2 10.19 -20.05 2.29
C THR A 2 9.25 -19.87 1.08
N ARG A 3 8.86 -20.97 0.41
CA ARG A 3 7.74 -21.01 -0.56
C ARG A 3 6.40 -20.96 0.19
N SER A 4 6.29 -20.01 1.10
CA SER A 4 5.18 -19.90 2.04
C SER A 4 4.05 -19.10 1.43
N ILE A 5 2.81 -19.54 1.67
CA ILE A 5 1.60 -18.78 1.34
C ILE A 5 1.61 -17.39 2.01
N TRP A 6 2.25 -17.27 3.18
CA TRP A 6 2.35 -16.02 3.95
C TRP A 6 3.07 -14.90 3.19
N ALA A 7 4.05 -15.23 2.35
CA ALA A 7 4.73 -14.23 1.52
C ALA A 7 3.81 -13.62 0.45
N THR A 8 2.70 -14.29 0.11
CA THR A 8 1.71 -13.79 -0.84
C THR A 8 0.52 -13.10 -0.17
N PHE A 9 0.41 -13.17 1.16
CA PHE A 9 -0.73 -12.64 1.93
C PHE A 9 -1.14 -11.21 1.54
N PRO A 10 -0.20 -10.26 1.35
CA PRO A 10 -0.57 -8.89 0.98
C PRO A 10 -1.35 -8.80 -0.35
N PHE A 11 -1.04 -9.66 -1.33
CA PHE A 11 -1.68 -9.64 -2.65
C PHE A 11 -3.14 -10.16 -2.63
N TRP A 12 -3.54 -10.84 -1.56
CA TRP A 12 -4.94 -11.27 -1.38
C TRP A 12 -5.86 -10.12 -0.97
N LEU A 13 -5.32 -8.93 -0.66
CA LEU A 13 -6.11 -7.74 -0.33
C LEU A 13 -7.17 -7.43 -1.41
N ALA A 14 -6.85 -7.65 -2.69
CA ALA A 14 -7.77 -7.45 -3.81
C ALA A 14 -9.06 -8.29 -3.70
N TYR A 15 -9.01 -9.44 -3.02
CA TYR A 15 -10.13 -10.37 -2.87
C TYR A 15 -11.16 -9.93 -1.84
N LEU A 16 -10.88 -8.87 -1.07
CA LEU A 16 -11.88 -8.26 -0.18
C LEU A 16 -12.90 -7.41 -0.97
N LEU A 17 -12.56 -6.94 -2.17
CA LEU A 17 -13.44 -6.04 -2.94
C LEU A 17 -14.72 -6.72 -3.42
N PRO A 18 -14.71 -7.92 -4.04
CA PRO A 18 -15.95 -8.57 -4.49
C PRO A 18 -17.01 -8.77 -3.38
N PRO A 19 -16.70 -9.33 -2.19
CA PRO A 19 -17.70 -9.47 -1.14
C PRO A 19 -18.17 -8.11 -0.60
N ILE A 20 -17.29 -7.10 -0.51
CA ILE A 20 -17.68 -5.74 -0.11
C ILE A 20 -18.70 -5.16 -1.11
N ILE A 21 -18.48 -5.31 -2.41
CA ILE A 21 -19.43 -4.85 -3.45
C ILE A 21 -20.78 -5.54 -3.28
N ILE A 22 -20.79 -6.86 -3.12
CA ILE A 22 -22.03 -7.62 -2.95
C ILE A 22 -22.77 -7.17 -1.69
N MET A 23 -22.08 -7.08 -0.55
CA MET A 23 -22.66 -6.59 0.71
C MET A 23 -23.19 -5.17 0.58
N SER A 24 -22.49 -4.29 -0.13
CA SER A 24 -22.90 -2.89 -0.31
C SER A 24 -24.27 -2.76 -0.99
N VAL A 25 -24.53 -3.62 -1.99
CA VAL A 25 -25.80 -3.63 -2.72
C VAL A 25 -26.93 -4.21 -1.88
N TYR A 26 -26.67 -5.24 -1.06
CA TYR A 26 -27.67 -5.79 -0.15
C TYR A 26 -28.03 -4.83 0.99
N ASN A 27 -27.10 -3.97 1.44
CA ASN A 27 -27.36 -2.99 2.50
C ASN A 27 -28.05 -1.70 2.00
N ARG A 28 -28.07 -1.46 0.68
CA ARG A 28 -28.81 -0.36 0.02
C ARG A 28 -28.43 1.05 0.50
N GLY A 29 -29.06 2.07 -0.07
CA GLY A 29 -28.85 3.48 0.24
C GLY A 29 -27.41 3.92 0.05
N TRP A 30 -26.87 4.65 1.03
CA TRP A 30 -25.50 5.14 1.01
C TRP A 30 -24.44 4.04 1.01
N TRP A 31 -24.79 2.80 1.40
CA TRP A 31 -23.85 1.70 1.34
C TRP A 31 -23.47 1.36 -0.10
N ALA A 32 -24.35 1.56 -1.09
CA ALA A 32 -24.07 1.23 -2.49
C ALA A 32 -22.84 1.96 -3.07
N VAL A 33 -22.48 3.13 -2.54
CA VAL A 33 -21.27 3.87 -2.96
C VAL A 33 -20.02 3.53 -2.15
N ALA A 34 -20.15 2.76 -1.06
CA ALA A 34 -19.03 2.41 -0.19
C ALA A 34 -17.85 1.75 -0.93
N PRO A 35 -18.04 0.83 -1.90
CA PRO A 35 -16.90 0.24 -2.62
C PRO A 35 -16.10 1.27 -3.41
N ILE A 36 -16.77 2.26 -4.03
CA ILE A 36 -16.13 3.36 -4.75
C ILE A 36 -15.32 4.21 -3.78
N VAL A 37 -15.90 4.56 -2.63
CA VAL A 37 -15.22 5.32 -1.57
C VAL A 37 -14.04 4.54 -1.02
N ILE A 38 -14.13 3.21 -0.89
CA ILE A 38 -13.03 2.38 -0.43
C ILE A 38 -11.90 2.38 -1.47
N ILE A 39 -12.20 2.07 -2.73
CA ILE A 39 -11.19 1.94 -3.80
C ILE A 39 -10.49 3.27 -4.07
N PHE A 40 -11.23 4.37 -4.15
CA PHE A 40 -10.71 5.66 -4.58
C PHE A 40 -10.52 6.67 -3.45
N GLY A 41 -11.01 6.42 -2.23
CA GLY A 41 -10.82 7.30 -1.08
C GLY A 41 -9.97 6.65 0.00
N VAL A 42 -10.46 5.55 0.58
CA VAL A 42 -9.82 4.89 1.73
C VAL A 42 -8.48 4.27 1.33
N LEU A 43 -8.42 3.48 0.25
CA LEU A 43 -7.18 2.80 -0.15
C LEU A 43 -6.06 3.78 -0.50
N PRO A 44 -6.26 4.88 -1.26
CA PRO A 44 -5.20 5.86 -1.49
C PRO A 44 -4.69 6.55 -0.22
N VAL A 45 -5.59 6.84 0.73
CA VAL A 45 -5.22 7.41 2.03
C VAL A 45 -4.40 6.40 2.83
N LEU A 46 -4.86 5.15 2.92
CA LEU A 46 -4.11 4.08 3.58
C LEU A 46 -2.76 3.84 2.90
N ASP A 47 -2.68 3.97 1.57
CA ASP A 47 -1.46 3.76 0.80
C ASP A 47 -0.41 4.82 1.11
N TRP A 48 -0.84 6.09 1.19
CA TRP A 48 -0.02 7.19 1.68
C TRP A 48 0.43 6.96 3.13
N LEU A 49 -0.50 6.53 4.00
CA LEU A 49 -0.25 6.24 5.41
C LEU A 49 0.59 4.98 5.65
N SER A 50 0.70 4.06 4.69
CA SER A 50 1.47 2.82 4.80
C SER A 50 2.96 3.04 4.46
N GLY A 51 3.28 4.17 3.82
CA GLY A 51 4.62 4.51 3.39
C GLY A 51 5.03 3.74 2.12
N VAL A 52 6.34 3.74 1.86
CA VAL A 52 6.91 3.25 0.62
C VAL A 52 7.74 1.98 0.83
N ALA A 53 7.84 1.18 -0.22
CA ALA A 53 8.75 0.05 -0.34
C ALA A 53 10.20 0.55 -0.57
N PRO A 54 11.23 -0.06 0.06
CA PRO A 54 12.62 0.23 -0.26
C PRO A 54 12.97 -0.05 -1.73
N VAL A 55 14.02 0.63 -2.19
CA VAL A 55 14.59 0.46 -3.53
C VAL A 55 15.30 -0.90 -3.62
N GLY A 56 15.24 -1.53 -4.79
CA GLY A 56 15.88 -2.82 -5.03
C GLY A 56 15.00 -4.01 -4.67
N ARG A 57 15.66 -5.15 -4.38
CA ARG A 57 15.01 -6.46 -4.29
C ARG A 57 14.48 -6.74 -2.89
N GLU A 58 13.18 -6.57 -2.71
CA GLU A 58 12.53 -6.81 -1.40
C GLU A 58 12.41 -8.29 -1.00
N ALA A 59 12.27 -9.22 -1.96
CA ALA A 59 12.04 -10.63 -1.64
C ALA A 59 12.52 -11.57 -2.77
N PRO A 60 13.74 -12.13 -2.68
CA PRO A 60 14.27 -13.07 -3.68
C PRO A 60 13.38 -14.31 -3.91
N ASP A 61 12.64 -14.71 -2.87
CA ASP A 61 11.87 -15.95 -2.81
C ASP A 61 10.53 -15.91 -3.56
N LEU A 62 9.95 -14.72 -3.80
CA LEU A 62 8.65 -14.59 -4.47
C LEU A 62 8.71 -15.00 -5.95
N ALA A 63 9.88 -14.90 -6.57
CA ALA A 63 10.07 -15.22 -7.98
C ALA A 63 9.67 -16.66 -8.36
N PHE A 64 9.78 -17.59 -7.40
CA PHE A 64 9.47 -19.01 -7.59
C PHE A 64 8.22 -19.47 -6.81
N ASN A 65 7.43 -18.53 -6.29
CA ASN A 65 6.30 -18.87 -5.43
C ASN A 65 5.05 -19.24 -6.26
N ASN A 66 4.63 -20.51 -6.18
CA ASN A 66 3.44 -21.02 -6.86
C ASN A 66 2.14 -20.39 -6.35
N TRP A 67 2.09 -19.94 -5.09
CA TRP A 67 0.91 -19.32 -4.51
C TRP A 67 0.54 -18.00 -5.19
N PHE A 68 1.52 -17.27 -5.72
CA PHE A 68 1.24 -16.04 -6.47
C PHE A 68 0.53 -16.32 -7.81
N ARG A 69 0.79 -17.48 -8.42
CA ARG A 69 0.02 -17.91 -9.60
C ARG A 69 -1.44 -18.12 -9.24
N LEU A 70 -1.71 -18.71 -8.07
CA LEU A 70 -3.07 -18.90 -7.59
C LEU A 70 -3.80 -17.55 -7.40
N VAL A 71 -3.11 -16.51 -6.92
CA VAL A 71 -3.65 -15.14 -6.80
C VAL A 71 -4.12 -14.59 -8.14
N THR A 72 -3.42 -14.86 -9.24
CA THR A 72 -3.87 -14.38 -10.56
C THR A 72 -4.92 -15.30 -11.19
N TRP A 73 -4.82 -16.61 -10.99
CA TRP A 73 -5.74 -17.59 -11.60
C TRP A 73 -7.11 -17.60 -10.95
N LEU A 74 -7.21 -17.54 -9.62
CA LEU A 74 -8.50 -17.52 -8.91
C LEU A 74 -9.31 -16.25 -9.17
N TRP A 75 -8.67 -15.18 -9.62
CA TRP A 75 -9.38 -13.96 -9.98
C TRP A 75 -10.28 -14.16 -11.20
N VAL A 76 -9.93 -15.07 -12.12
CA VAL A 76 -10.73 -15.35 -13.33
C VAL A 76 -12.16 -15.78 -12.99
N PRO A 77 -12.39 -16.88 -12.24
CA PRO A 77 -13.75 -17.26 -11.87
C PRO A 77 -14.44 -16.22 -10.98
N ILE A 78 -13.71 -15.49 -10.14
CA ILE A 78 -14.29 -14.46 -9.27
C ILE A 78 -14.80 -13.26 -10.07
N GLN A 79 -14.02 -12.76 -11.02
CA GLN A 79 -14.43 -11.67 -11.89
C GLN A 79 -15.63 -12.08 -12.75
N LEU A 80 -15.61 -13.29 -13.33
CA LEU A 80 -16.76 -13.81 -14.08
C LEU A 80 -17.99 -13.98 -13.20
N ALA A 81 -17.85 -14.46 -11.97
CA ALA A 81 -18.95 -14.58 -11.02
C ALA A 81 -19.50 -13.20 -10.62
N LEU A 82 -18.64 -12.21 -10.39
CA LEU A 82 -19.03 -10.85 -10.03
C LEU A 82 -19.78 -10.16 -11.18
N ILE A 83 -19.30 -10.29 -12.41
CA ILE A 83 -19.98 -9.77 -13.60
C ILE A 83 -21.30 -10.51 -13.84
N THR A 84 -21.31 -11.84 -13.68
CA THR A 84 -22.55 -12.64 -13.80
C THR A 84 -23.56 -12.22 -12.75
N TRP A 85 -23.14 -12.00 -11.52
CA TRP A 85 -23.98 -11.46 -10.45
C TRP A 85 -24.52 -10.07 -10.81
N LEU A 86 -23.67 -9.17 -11.34
CA LEU A 86 -24.09 -7.84 -11.80
C LEU A 86 -25.20 -7.95 -12.84
N VAL A 87 -25.06 -8.79 -13.87
CA VAL A 87 -26.02 -8.86 -14.98
C VAL A 87 -27.24 -9.74 -14.70
N ARG A 88 -27.19 -10.64 -13.71
CA ARG A 88 -28.28 -11.58 -13.37
C ARG A 88 -29.08 -11.21 -12.14
N VAL A 89 -28.49 -10.50 -11.18
CA VAL A 89 -29.12 -10.23 -9.89
C VAL A 89 -29.55 -8.78 -9.81
N VAL A 90 -28.65 -7.85 -10.11
CA VAL A 90 -28.88 -6.41 -9.90
C VAL A 90 -30.07 -5.86 -10.71
N PRO A 91 -30.30 -6.23 -11.99
CA PRO A 91 -31.49 -5.82 -12.74
C PRO A 91 -32.83 -6.21 -12.10
N PHE A 92 -32.84 -7.26 -11.27
CA PHE A 92 -34.04 -7.81 -10.64
C PHE A 92 -34.11 -7.56 -9.13
N ALA A 93 -33.14 -6.81 -8.56
CA ALA A 93 -32.99 -6.63 -7.11
C ALA A 93 -33.84 -5.48 -6.52
N HIS A 94 -34.79 -4.91 -7.29
CA HIS A 94 -35.61 -3.76 -6.92
C HIS A 94 -34.80 -2.60 -6.31
N LEU A 95 -33.67 -2.29 -6.94
CA LEU A 95 -32.80 -1.18 -6.55
C LEU A 95 -33.23 0.11 -7.23
N THR A 96 -32.91 1.23 -6.61
CA THR A 96 -33.01 2.55 -7.23
C THR A 96 -31.95 2.71 -8.32
N VAL A 97 -32.18 3.62 -9.27
CA VAL A 97 -31.23 3.90 -10.35
C VAL A 97 -29.83 4.27 -9.83
N PRO A 98 -29.68 5.15 -8.82
CA PRO A 98 -28.36 5.47 -8.26
C PRO A 98 -27.64 4.26 -7.66
N GLU A 99 -28.34 3.35 -6.99
CA GLU A 99 -27.76 2.13 -6.44
C GLU A 99 -27.28 1.19 -7.54
N MET A 100 -28.04 1.06 -8.63
CA MET A 100 -27.62 0.27 -9.80
C MET A 100 -26.38 0.87 -10.46
N ILE A 101 -26.33 2.19 -10.65
CA ILE A 101 -25.14 2.87 -11.19
C ILE A 101 -23.94 2.65 -10.26
N ALA A 102 -24.11 2.83 -8.95
CA ALA A 102 -23.04 2.62 -7.99
C ALA A 102 -22.51 1.18 -7.99
N ALA A 103 -23.39 0.18 -8.13
CA ALA A 103 -23.01 -1.22 -8.29
C ALA A 103 -22.22 -1.46 -9.58
N THR A 104 -22.71 -0.95 -10.72
CA THR A 104 -22.06 -1.07 -12.03
C THR A 104 -20.67 -0.42 -12.02
N VAL A 105 -20.56 0.80 -11.49
CA VAL A 105 -19.28 1.53 -11.38
C VAL A 105 -18.33 0.81 -10.43
N SER A 106 -18.82 0.25 -9.32
CA SER A 106 -18.00 -0.50 -8.37
C SER A 106 -17.40 -1.77 -9.00
N VAL A 107 -18.21 -2.53 -9.73
CA VAL A 107 -17.76 -3.71 -10.47
C VAL A 107 -16.75 -3.29 -11.54
N GLY A 108 -17.08 -2.29 -12.37
CA GLY A 108 -16.18 -1.78 -13.42
C GLY A 108 -14.85 -1.24 -12.87
N ALA A 109 -14.87 -0.56 -11.73
CA ALA A 109 -13.65 -0.06 -11.09
C ALA A 109 -12.76 -1.21 -10.59
N THR A 110 -13.36 -2.26 -10.03
CA THR A 110 -12.63 -3.44 -9.53
C THR A 110 -12.09 -4.30 -10.68
N THR A 111 -12.88 -4.52 -11.74
CA THR A 111 -12.42 -5.25 -12.94
C THR A 111 -11.40 -4.41 -13.72
N GLY A 112 -11.50 -3.08 -13.71
CA GLY A 112 -10.52 -2.17 -14.28
C GLY A 112 -9.19 -2.12 -13.54
N ALA A 113 -9.22 -1.91 -12.22
CA ALA A 113 -7.99 -1.80 -11.43
C ALA A 113 -7.31 -3.15 -11.23
N ILE A 114 -8.06 -4.17 -10.80
CA ILE A 114 -7.51 -5.48 -10.44
C ILE A 114 -7.51 -6.40 -11.66
N GLY A 115 -8.67 -6.54 -12.30
CA GLY A 115 -8.86 -7.47 -13.41
C GLY A 115 -7.93 -7.21 -14.59
N MET A 116 -7.82 -5.95 -15.02
CA MET A 116 -6.92 -5.59 -16.11
C MET A 116 -5.45 -5.78 -15.71
N THR A 117 -5.08 -5.47 -14.47
CA THR A 117 -3.71 -5.69 -13.96
C THR A 117 -3.34 -7.18 -13.97
N PHE A 118 -4.27 -8.04 -13.55
CA PHE A 118 -4.03 -9.48 -13.51
C PHE A 118 -4.02 -10.05 -14.93
N ALA A 119 -4.91 -9.55 -15.80
CA ALA A 119 -4.89 -9.89 -17.21
C ALA A 119 -3.57 -9.48 -17.87
N HIS A 120 -3.07 -8.28 -17.55
CA HIS A 120 -1.79 -7.76 -18.02
C HIS A 120 -0.63 -8.70 -17.62
N GLU A 121 -0.53 -9.14 -16.37
CA GLU A 121 0.45 -10.17 -16.00
C GLU A 121 0.29 -11.45 -16.83
N LEU A 122 -0.94 -11.93 -16.99
CA LEU A 122 -1.24 -13.22 -17.63
C LEU A 122 -0.97 -13.26 -19.15
N ILE A 123 -1.19 -12.16 -19.88
CA ILE A 123 -0.95 -12.09 -21.34
C ILE A 123 0.53 -12.16 -21.72
N HIS A 124 1.43 -11.75 -20.81
CA HIS A 124 2.89 -11.82 -21.01
C HIS A 124 3.46 -13.23 -20.81
N ARG A 125 2.66 -14.17 -20.32
CA ARG A 125 3.15 -15.50 -19.93
C ARG A 125 3.38 -16.41 -21.14
N ARG A 126 4.38 -17.30 -21.00
CA ARG A 126 4.76 -18.27 -22.04
C ARG A 126 3.74 -19.39 -22.23
N HIS A 127 3.04 -19.80 -21.18
CA HIS A 127 2.07 -20.89 -21.28
C HIS A 127 0.74 -20.41 -21.88
N ALA A 128 0.17 -21.23 -22.76
CA ALA A 128 -1.06 -20.88 -23.49
C ALA A 128 -2.28 -20.72 -22.58
N TYR A 129 -2.37 -21.51 -21.50
CA TYR A 129 -3.49 -21.43 -20.55
C TYR A 129 -3.47 -20.14 -19.73
N GLU A 130 -2.30 -19.64 -19.30
CA GLU A 130 -2.20 -18.33 -18.62
C GLU A 130 -2.63 -17.20 -19.56
N ARG A 131 -2.19 -17.23 -20.82
CA ARG A 131 -2.67 -16.25 -21.81
C ARG A 131 -4.16 -16.38 -22.07
N LEU A 132 -4.73 -17.58 -22.05
CA LEU A 132 -6.18 -17.78 -22.17
C LEU A 132 -6.91 -17.11 -21.00
N PHE A 133 -6.44 -17.28 -19.77
CA PHE A 133 -6.99 -16.59 -18.59
C PHE A 133 -6.93 -15.07 -18.72
N GLY A 134 -5.80 -14.51 -19.16
CA GLY A 134 -5.69 -13.08 -19.45
C GLY A 134 -6.68 -12.62 -20.51
N ASN A 135 -6.85 -13.39 -21.59
CA ASN A 135 -7.84 -13.07 -22.63
C ASN A 135 -9.28 -13.16 -22.15
N ILE A 136 -9.61 -14.12 -21.27
CA ILE A 136 -10.95 -14.23 -20.67
C ILE A 136 -11.25 -12.98 -19.82
N LEU A 137 -10.29 -12.56 -18.99
CA LEU A 137 -10.43 -11.35 -18.18
C LEU A 137 -10.65 -10.11 -19.06
N LEU A 138 -9.84 -9.93 -20.12
CA LEU A 138 -9.99 -8.79 -21.04
C LEU A 138 -11.30 -8.83 -21.85
N ALA A 139 -11.75 -10.01 -22.28
CA ALA A 139 -13.02 -10.17 -22.99
C ALA A 139 -14.21 -9.88 -22.06
N SER A 140 -14.10 -10.18 -20.76
CA SER A 140 -15.16 -9.87 -19.79
C SER A 140 -15.37 -8.37 -19.54
N VAL A 141 -14.50 -7.52 -20.09
CA VAL A 141 -14.57 -6.05 -20.03
C VAL A 141 -14.47 -5.41 -21.43
N THR A 142 -14.75 -6.17 -22.49
CA THR A 142 -14.78 -5.70 -23.89
C THR A 142 -13.46 -5.05 -24.36
N TYR A 143 -12.33 -5.48 -23.80
CA TYR A 143 -11.00 -4.97 -24.16
C TYR A 143 -9.97 -6.04 -24.59
N PRO A 144 -10.34 -7.13 -25.29
CA PRO A 144 -9.42 -8.23 -25.59
C PRO A 144 -8.28 -7.85 -26.54
N HIS A 145 -8.46 -6.83 -27.37
CA HIS A 145 -7.42 -6.36 -28.31
C HIS A 145 -6.18 -5.80 -27.60
N PHE A 146 -6.31 -5.37 -26.34
CA PHE A 146 -5.20 -4.96 -25.49
C PHE A 146 -4.13 -6.07 -25.39
N ALA A 147 -4.51 -7.35 -25.40
CA ALA A 147 -3.55 -8.45 -25.36
C ALA A 147 -2.55 -8.44 -26.54
N ILE A 148 -3.00 -8.01 -27.73
CA ILE A 148 -2.16 -7.92 -28.93
C ILE A 148 -1.38 -6.62 -28.91
N GLU A 149 -2.09 -5.51 -28.70
CA GLU A 149 -1.53 -4.16 -28.68
C GLU A 149 -0.41 -4.08 -27.65
N HIS A 150 -0.70 -4.47 -26.41
CA HIS A 150 0.22 -4.24 -25.31
C HIS A 150 1.53 -5.02 -25.49
N VAL A 151 1.39 -6.32 -25.75
CA VAL A 151 2.54 -7.25 -25.83
C VAL A 151 3.42 -6.99 -27.06
N LYS A 152 2.82 -6.66 -28.21
CA LYS A 152 3.56 -6.56 -29.49
C LYS A 152 3.72 -5.13 -30.01
N GLY A 153 2.89 -4.22 -29.54
CA GLY A 153 2.82 -2.81 -29.91
C GLY A 153 3.47 -1.94 -28.83
N HIS A 154 2.79 -1.73 -27.71
CA HIS A 154 3.19 -0.83 -26.64
C HIS A 154 4.61 -1.13 -26.12
N HIS A 155 4.92 -2.34 -25.67
CA HIS A 155 6.27 -2.70 -25.20
C HIS A 155 7.40 -2.41 -26.20
N ARG A 156 7.10 -2.48 -27.50
CA ARG A 156 8.07 -2.17 -28.57
C ARG A 156 8.22 -0.67 -28.80
N HIS A 157 7.12 0.07 -28.71
CA HIS A 157 7.02 1.45 -29.17
C HIS A 157 6.81 2.47 -28.05
N VAL A 158 6.73 2.05 -26.79
CA VAL A 158 6.56 2.91 -25.61
C VAL A 158 7.58 4.03 -25.63
N GLY A 159 7.15 5.24 -25.26
CA GLY A 159 7.95 6.46 -25.34
C GLY A 159 8.13 7.00 -26.77
N THR A 160 7.42 6.49 -27.79
CA THR A 160 7.51 6.98 -29.18
C THR A 160 6.14 7.41 -29.72
N PRO A 161 6.08 8.24 -30.78
CA PRO A 161 4.82 8.63 -31.40
C PRO A 161 4.01 7.48 -32.02
N ARG A 162 4.61 6.29 -32.20
CA ARG A 162 3.93 5.10 -32.73
C ARG A 162 3.08 4.39 -31.69
N ASP A 163 3.36 4.61 -30.40
CA ASP A 163 2.60 4.00 -29.31
C ASP A 163 1.37 4.86 -28.96
N PRO A 164 0.15 4.33 -29.10
CA PRO A 164 -1.05 5.05 -28.68
C PRO A 164 -1.12 5.26 -27.17
N ALA A 165 -0.52 4.38 -26.35
CA ALA A 165 -0.58 4.44 -24.89
C ALA A 165 0.51 5.33 -24.25
N THR A 166 1.42 5.92 -25.04
CA THR A 166 2.38 6.91 -24.53
C THR A 166 1.69 8.27 -24.37
N ALA A 167 1.60 8.76 -23.14
CA ALA A 167 1.00 10.05 -22.82
C ALA A 167 1.96 11.22 -23.10
N ARG A 168 1.52 12.19 -23.91
CA ARG A 168 2.39 13.30 -24.35
C ARG A 168 2.45 14.38 -23.28
N LEU A 169 3.59 15.09 -23.20
CA LEU A 169 3.73 16.23 -22.30
C LEU A 169 2.68 17.30 -22.64
N GLY A 170 1.89 17.71 -21.64
CA GLY A 170 0.79 18.68 -21.79
C GLY A 170 -0.50 18.12 -22.38
N GLU A 171 -0.58 16.82 -22.67
CA GLU A 171 -1.82 16.19 -23.12
C GLU A 171 -2.73 15.91 -21.92
N SER A 172 -3.96 16.41 -21.93
CA SER A 172 -4.95 16.08 -20.88
C SER A 172 -5.38 14.62 -20.96
N VAL A 173 -5.69 14.01 -19.81
CA VAL A 173 -6.20 12.63 -19.73
C VAL A 173 -7.39 12.37 -20.67
N TYR A 174 -8.31 13.32 -20.84
CA TYR A 174 -9.47 13.14 -21.72
C TYR A 174 -9.11 13.02 -23.22
N ARG A 175 -8.12 13.80 -23.68
CA ARG A 175 -7.59 13.71 -25.04
C ARG A 175 -6.80 12.40 -25.23
N PHE A 176 -6.01 12.04 -24.22
CA PHE A 176 -5.29 10.79 -24.18
C PHE A 176 -6.24 9.60 -24.29
N LEU A 177 -7.30 9.52 -23.47
CA LEU A 177 -8.25 8.40 -23.46
C LEU A 177 -8.82 8.11 -24.86
N ARG A 178 -9.31 9.14 -25.55
CA ARG A 178 -9.83 8.99 -26.91
C ARG A 178 -8.78 8.47 -27.90
N ARG A 179 -7.55 8.98 -27.79
CA ARG A 179 -6.44 8.62 -28.67
C ARG A 179 -5.93 7.21 -28.38
N SER A 180 -5.77 6.87 -27.11
CA SER A 180 -5.22 5.59 -26.66
C SER A 180 -6.16 4.45 -27.01
N VAL A 181 -7.45 4.55 -26.67
CA VAL A 181 -8.44 3.50 -26.96
C VAL A 181 -8.61 3.26 -28.47
N ALA A 182 -8.87 4.31 -29.25
CA ALA A 182 -9.05 4.16 -30.70
C ALA A 182 -7.74 3.78 -31.41
N GLY A 183 -6.62 4.31 -30.94
CA GLY A 183 -5.29 4.01 -31.47
C GLY A 183 -4.86 2.58 -31.16
N GLY A 184 -5.15 2.09 -29.96
CA GLY A 184 -4.82 0.73 -29.51
C GLY A 184 -5.57 -0.33 -30.32
N LEU A 185 -6.87 -0.11 -30.58
CA LEU A 185 -7.65 -0.99 -31.45
C LEU A 185 -7.08 -1.03 -32.88
N ARG A 186 -6.73 0.13 -33.45
CA ARG A 186 -6.13 0.23 -34.80
C ARG A 186 -4.75 -0.41 -34.85
N SER A 187 -3.94 -0.20 -33.81
CA SER A 187 -2.61 -0.79 -33.63
C SER A 187 -2.69 -2.32 -33.57
N ALA A 188 -3.57 -2.87 -32.73
CA ALA A 188 -3.82 -4.30 -32.64
C ALA A 188 -4.23 -4.92 -33.99
N TRP A 189 -5.16 -4.28 -34.70
CA TRP A 189 -5.59 -4.73 -36.04
C TRP A 189 -4.43 -4.71 -37.04
N HIS A 190 -3.61 -3.66 -37.02
CA HIS A 190 -2.45 -3.55 -37.89
C HIS A 190 -1.41 -4.64 -37.62
N ILE A 191 -1.05 -4.85 -36.34
CA ILE A 191 -0.11 -5.90 -35.90
C ILE A 191 -0.60 -7.27 -36.36
N GLU A 192 -1.89 -7.54 -36.18
CA GLU A 192 -2.47 -8.82 -36.54
C GLU A 192 -2.53 -9.05 -38.05
N ARG A 193 -2.85 -8.00 -38.82
CA ARG A 193 -2.80 -8.02 -40.28
C ARG A 193 -1.40 -8.32 -40.80
N VAL A 194 -0.37 -7.68 -40.22
CA VAL A 194 1.04 -7.92 -40.58
C VAL A 194 1.44 -9.36 -40.27
N ARG A 195 1.08 -9.90 -39.09
CA ARG A 195 1.35 -11.30 -38.71
C ARG A 195 0.76 -12.29 -39.71
N LEU A 196 -0.46 -12.06 -40.19
CA LEU A 196 -1.12 -12.93 -41.17
C LEU A 196 -0.47 -12.81 -42.55
N TRP A 197 -0.12 -11.60 -42.96
CA TRP A 197 0.59 -11.35 -44.22
C TRP A 197 1.94 -12.07 -44.27
N GLU A 198 2.74 -11.95 -43.21
CA GLU A 198 4.04 -12.66 -43.07
C GLU A 198 3.90 -14.18 -43.13
N ARG A 199 2.73 -14.71 -42.75
CA ARG A 199 2.39 -16.14 -42.80
C ARG A 199 1.63 -16.56 -44.06
N GLN A 200 1.42 -15.64 -45.00
CA GLN A 200 0.63 -15.86 -46.22
C GLN A 200 -0.82 -16.34 -45.94
N ILE A 201 -1.40 -15.95 -44.80
CA ILE A 201 -2.77 -16.27 -44.41
C ILE A 201 -3.68 -15.07 -44.74
N ARG A 202 -4.89 -15.34 -45.23
CA ARG A 202 -5.90 -14.30 -45.50
C ARG A 202 -6.34 -13.61 -44.21
N VAL A 203 -6.49 -12.27 -44.26
CA VAL A 203 -6.92 -11.44 -43.12
C VAL A 203 -8.32 -11.82 -42.62
N TRP A 204 -9.24 -12.13 -43.54
CA TRP A 204 -10.57 -12.63 -43.21
C TRP A 204 -10.54 -14.15 -43.06
N SER A 205 -10.05 -14.63 -41.93
CA SER A 205 -9.99 -16.06 -41.60
C SER A 205 -10.10 -16.29 -40.09
N HIS A 206 -10.42 -17.51 -39.69
CA HIS A 206 -10.44 -17.91 -38.27
C HIS A 206 -9.06 -17.82 -37.59
N HIS A 207 -7.98 -17.67 -38.36
CA HIS A 207 -6.64 -17.44 -37.81
C HIS A 207 -6.44 -16.02 -37.29
N ASN A 208 -7.29 -15.07 -37.72
CA ASN A 208 -7.26 -13.69 -37.27
C ASN A 208 -7.84 -13.58 -35.85
N VAL A 209 -6.98 -13.26 -34.90
CA VAL A 209 -7.34 -13.16 -33.49
C VAL A 209 -8.31 -12.01 -33.24
N MET A 210 -8.22 -10.91 -34.00
CA MET A 210 -9.17 -9.79 -33.87
C MET A 210 -10.60 -10.20 -34.27
N LEU A 211 -10.76 -11.06 -35.29
CA LEU A 211 -12.07 -11.59 -35.66
C LEU A 211 -12.61 -12.56 -34.61
N ARG A 212 -11.73 -13.37 -34.01
CA ARG A 212 -12.10 -14.24 -32.89
C ARG A 212 -12.53 -13.45 -31.65
N TYR A 213 -11.86 -12.34 -31.35
CA TYR A 213 -12.28 -11.43 -30.30
C TYR A 213 -13.64 -10.81 -30.61
N ALA A 214 -13.85 -10.29 -31.82
CA ALA A 214 -15.15 -9.75 -32.22
C ALA A 214 -16.29 -10.79 -32.09
N ALA A 215 -16.04 -12.03 -32.54
CA ALA A 215 -17.00 -13.13 -32.38
C ALA A 215 -17.27 -13.46 -30.90
N ALA A 216 -16.23 -13.50 -30.06
CA ALA A 216 -16.38 -13.72 -28.62
C ALA A 216 -17.20 -12.62 -27.94
N GLU A 217 -16.96 -11.35 -28.29
CA GLU A 217 -17.77 -10.22 -27.78
C GLU A 217 -19.22 -10.36 -28.19
N ILE A 218 -19.52 -10.67 -29.47
CA ILE A 218 -20.90 -10.89 -29.93
C ILE A 218 -21.59 -11.98 -29.09
N ILE A 219 -20.89 -13.10 -28.83
CA ILE A 219 -21.42 -14.20 -28.01
C ILE A 219 -21.66 -13.75 -26.56
N ILE A 220 -20.73 -13.00 -25.96
CA ILE A 220 -20.85 -12.50 -24.58
C ILE A 220 -22.03 -11.54 -24.47
N TYR A 221 -22.14 -10.54 -25.36
CA TYR A 221 -23.27 -9.61 -25.36
C TYR A 221 -24.59 -10.34 -25.61
N ALA A 222 -24.65 -11.29 -26.54
CA ALA A 222 -25.85 -12.11 -26.74
C ALA A 222 -26.23 -12.89 -25.47
N ALA A 223 -25.27 -13.51 -24.79
CA ALA A 223 -25.51 -14.24 -23.55
C ALA A 223 -26.00 -13.31 -22.42
N VAL A 224 -25.40 -12.13 -22.26
CA VAL A 224 -25.83 -11.11 -21.29
C VAL A 224 -27.26 -10.64 -21.59
N GLY A 225 -27.56 -10.34 -22.86
CA GLY A 225 -28.89 -9.90 -23.28
C GLY A 225 -29.96 -10.97 -23.07
N LEU A 226 -29.66 -12.24 -23.37
CA LEU A 226 -30.56 -13.36 -23.11
C LEU A 226 -30.81 -13.57 -21.60
N ALA A 227 -29.81 -13.30 -20.76
CA ALA A 227 -29.88 -13.64 -19.34
C ALA A 227 -30.44 -12.52 -18.45
N GLY A 228 -30.41 -11.26 -18.89
CA GLY A 228 -30.90 -10.12 -18.09
C GLY A 228 -31.55 -8.99 -18.89
N GLY A 229 -31.77 -9.17 -20.20
CA GLY A 229 -32.43 -8.19 -21.05
C GLY A 229 -31.58 -6.94 -21.33
N TRP A 230 -32.25 -5.87 -21.77
CA TRP A 230 -31.58 -4.64 -22.20
C TRP A 230 -30.84 -3.92 -21.06
N LEU A 231 -31.40 -3.95 -19.85
CA LEU A 231 -30.75 -3.36 -18.67
C LEU A 231 -29.41 -4.04 -18.35
N ALA A 232 -29.36 -5.37 -18.42
CA ALA A 232 -28.12 -6.11 -18.23
C ALA A 232 -27.07 -5.79 -19.31
N LEU A 233 -27.48 -5.61 -20.57
CA LEU A 233 -26.59 -5.16 -21.65
C LEU A 233 -25.99 -3.79 -21.34
N THR A 234 -26.82 -2.83 -20.92
CA THR A 234 -26.35 -1.48 -20.59
C THR A 234 -25.37 -1.51 -19.42
N MET A 235 -25.66 -2.28 -18.36
CA MET A 235 -24.77 -2.40 -17.21
C MET A 235 -23.45 -3.11 -17.54
N PHE A 236 -23.49 -4.13 -18.40
CA PHE A 236 -22.28 -4.80 -18.88
C PHE A 236 -21.41 -3.86 -19.74
N ALA A 237 -22.03 -3.07 -20.62
CA ALA A 237 -21.31 -2.07 -21.41
C ALA A 237 -20.71 -0.96 -20.51
N GLU A 238 -21.47 -0.48 -19.53
CA GLU A 238 -21.04 0.56 -18.59
C GLU A 238 -19.88 0.09 -17.70
N GLN A 239 -19.95 -1.12 -17.11
CA GLN A 239 -18.84 -1.63 -16.30
C GLN A 239 -17.58 -1.82 -17.16
N SER A 240 -17.72 -2.25 -18.41
CA SER A 240 -16.60 -2.36 -19.37
C SER A 240 -15.99 -0.99 -19.66
N ILE A 241 -16.81 0.04 -19.89
CA ILE A 241 -16.33 1.42 -20.09
C ILE A 241 -15.56 1.92 -18.87
N VAL A 242 -16.10 1.72 -17.66
CA VAL A 242 -15.41 2.10 -16.41
C VAL A 242 -14.08 1.35 -16.30
N ALA A 243 -14.05 0.04 -16.57
CA ALA A 243 -12.84 -0.76 -16.51
C ALA A 243 -11.75 -0.28 -17.48
N ILE A 244 -12.14 0.03 -18.72
CA ILE A 244 -11.26 0.58 -19.76
C ILE A 244 -10.73 1.94 -19.35
N VAL A 245 -11.60 2.85 -18.88
CA VAL A 245 -11.19 4.18 -18.43
C VAL A 245 -10.21 4.10 -17.27
N VAL A 246 -10.45 3.21 -16.30
CA VAL A 246 -9.54 3.01 -15.17
C VAL A 246 -8.17 2.55 -15.64
N LEU A 247 -8.10 1.52 -16.49
CA LEU A 247 -6.84 1.03 -17.07
C LEU A 247 -6.10 2.13 -17.83
N GLU A 248 -6.79 2.85 -18.72
CA GLU A 248 -6.15 3.85 -19.57
C GLU A 248 -5.70 5.08 -18.78
N ILE A 249 -6.38 5.46 -17.68
CA ILE A 249 -5.87 6.49 -16.77
C ILE A 249 -4.58 6.02 -16.10
N ILE A 250 -4.46 4.75 -15.74
CA ILE A 250 -3.21 4.21 -15.20
C ILE A 250 -2.09 4.22 -16.26
N ASN A 251 -2.36 3.80 -17.50
CA ASN A 251 -1.39 3.93 -18.61
C ASN A 251 -0.96 5.38 -18.81
N TYR A 252 -1.90 6.33 -18.72
CA TYR A 252 -1.60 7.76 -18.80
C TYR A 252 -0.64 8.20 -17.70
N VAL A 253 -0.89 7.79 -16.45
CA VAL A 253 -0.05 8.10 -15.29
C VAL A 253 1.36 7.51 -15.46
N GLU A 254 1.45 6.26 -15.90
CA GLU A 254 2.69 5.51 -16.10
C GLU A 254 3.63 6.09 -17.16
N HIS A 255 3.07 6.66 -18.22
CA HIS A 255 3.83 7.08 -19.39
C HIS A 255 3.81 8.59 -19.66
N TYR A 256 3.35 9.40 -18.70
CA TYR A 256 3.21 10.83 -18.92
C TYR A 256 4.53 11.56 -19.16
N GLY A 257 4.68 12.11 -20.37
CA GLY A 257 5.74 13.06 -20.74
C GLY A 257 7.13 12.46 -20.92
N LEU A 258 7.30 11.16 -20.63
CA LEU A 258 8.56 10.42 -20.77
C LEU A 258 8.63 9.82 -22.18
N VAL A 259 9.49 10.41 -23.02
CA VAL A 259 9.64 10.04 -24.43
C VAL A 259 11.08 9.67 -24.72
N ARG A 260 11.26 8.67 -25.58
CA ARG A 260 12.56 8.20 -26.05
C ARG A 260 13.17 9.19 -27.02
N ARG A 261 14.49 9.36 -26.93
CA ARG A 261 15.25 10.13 -27.91
C ARG A 261 15.29 9.38 -29.25
N ARG A 262 15.24 10.15 -30.34
CA ARG A 262 15.54 9.63 -31.67
C ARG A 262 17.05 9.36 -31.75
N ALA A 263 17.41 8.12 -32.02
CA ALA A 263 18.79 7.70 -32.23
C ALA A 263 19.22 7.93 -33.69
N LYS A 264 18.32 7.70 -34.66
CA LYS A 264 18.48 7.97 -36.10
C LYS A 264 17.16 8.50 -36.68
N THR A 265 17.12 8.83 -37.98
CA THR A 265 15.94 9.34 -38.70
C THR A 265 14.66 8.50 -38.47
N THR A 266 14.78 7.18 -38.36
CA THR A 266 13.66 6.24 -38.17
C THR A 266 13.71 5.40 -36.89
N GLU A 267 14.81 5.46 -36.13
CA GLU A 267 15.06 4.61 -34.96
C GLU A 267 15.09 5.41 -33.66
N TYR A 268 14.47 4.86 -32.62
CA TYR A 268 14.49 5.39 -31.25
C TYR A 268 15.46 4.57 -30.39
N GLU A 269 16.07 5.19 -29.40
CA GLU A 269 16.92 4.50 -28.41
C GLU A 269 16.17 3.34 -27.74
N ARG A 270 16.85 2.33 -27.18
CA ARG A 270 16.13 1.23 -26.48
C ARG A 270 15.33 1.74 -25.28
N VAL A 271 14.31 0.98 -24.87
CA VAL A 271 13.57 1.25 -23.63
C VAL A 271 14.55 1.16 -22.45
N LYS A 272 14.40 2.08 -21.49
CA LYS A 272 15.28 2.31 -20.34
C LYS A 272 14.40 2.65 -19.13
N PRO A 273 14.91 2.55 -17.88
CA PRO A 273 14.11 2.84 -16.70
C PRO A 273 13.49 4.24 -16.70
N GLU A 274 14.09 5.21 -17.40
CA GLU A 274 13.62 6.61 -17.42
C GLU A 274 12.42 6.86 -18.33
N HIS A 275 11.92 5.83 -19.03
CA HIS A 275 10.81 5.94 -19.98
C HIS A 275 9.43 5.58 -19.39
N SER A 276 9.37 5.36 -18.08
CA SER A 276 8.13 5.13 -17.33
C SER A 276 8.27 5.65 -15.90
N TRP A 277 7.13 5.85 -15.25
CA TRP A 277 7.06 6.24 -13.85
C TRP A 277 6.81 5.04 -12.94
N ASP A 278 7.55 4.96 -11.84
CA ASP A 278 7.32 3.98 -10.77
C ASP A 278 6.55 4.61 -9.59
N SER A 279 5.78 3.78 -8.87
CA SER A 279 5.27 4.12 -7.53
C SER A 279 5.77 3.12 -6.49
N PRO A 280 6.46 3.60 -5.43
CA PRO A 280 6.93 2.72 -4.38
C PRO A 280 5.87 2.49 -3.28
N ASN A 281 4.65 2.99 -3.42
CA ASN A 281 3.63 2.91 -2.37
C ASN A 281 3.12 1.46 -2.15
N ARG A 282 3.10 1.01 -0.89
CA ARG A 282 2.96 -0.42 -0.55
C ARG A 282 1.59 -1.01 -0.89
N ILE A 283 0.50 -0.34 -0.53
CA ILE A 283 -0.86 -0.85 -0.78
C ILE A 283 -1.16 -0.84 -2.28
N SER A 284 -0.74 0.19 -3.03
CA SER A 284 -0.82 0.15 -4.50
C SER A 284 -0.10 -1.08 -5.06
N ASN A 285 1.11 -1.37 -4.57
CA ASN A 285 1.88 -2.54 -4.99
C ASN A 285 1.19 -3.87 -4.58
N TRP A 286 0.62 -3.97 -3.39
CA TRP A 286 -0.11 -5.18 -2.97
C TRP A 286 -1.38 -5.41 -3.80
N LEU A 287 -2.17 -4.36 -4.01
CA LEU A 287 -3.43 -4.43 -4.73
C LEU A 287 -3.23 -4.73 -6.21
N LEU A 288 -2.23 -4.09 -6.82
CA LEU A 288 -1.90 -4.19 -8.23
C LEU A 288 -0.73 -5.15 -8.48
N ILE A 289 -0.50 -6.09 -7.56
CA ILE A 289 0.47 -7.18 -7.68
C ILE A 289 1.86 -6.76 -8.16
N ASN A 290 2.34 -5.59 -7.72
CA ASN A 290 3.60 -4.90 -8.07
C ASN A 290 3.69 -4.30 -9.48
N LEU A 291 2.59 -4.19 -10.23
CA LEU A 291 2.53 -3.43 -11.48
C LEU A 291 3.17 -2.03 -11.36
N PRO A 292 3.00 -1.28 -10.25
CA PRO A 292 3.59 0.06 -10.14
C PRO A 292 5.12 0.14 -10.19
N ARG A 293 5.83 -0.99 -10.21
CA ARG A 293 7.27 -1.09 -10.53
C ARG A 293 7.46 -1.21 -12.05
N HIS A 294 6.83 -0.29 -12.75
CA HIS A 294 6.55 -0.39 -14.18
C HIS A 294 7.80 -0.29 -15.04
N SER A 295 8.83 0.39 -14.55
CA SER A 295 10.09 0.57 -15.25
C SER A 295 10.85 -0.74 -15.43
N ASP A 296 10.92 -1.57 -14.40
CA ASP A 296 11.50 -2.92 -14.50
C ASP A 296 10.65 -3.83 -15.41
N HIS A 297 9.32 -3.65 -15.40
CA HIS A 297 8.42 -4.37 -16.30
C HIS A 297 8.70 -4.04 -17.77
N HIS A 298 8.90 -2.78 -18.12
CA HIS A 298 9.21 -2.36 -19.49
C HIS A 298 10.61 -2.74 -19.97
N LEU A 299 11.55 -2.91 -19.05
CA LEU A 299 12.86 -3.47 -19.37
C LEU A 299 12.78 -4.97 -19.65
N GLN A 300 11.99 -5.69 -18.86
CA GLN A 300 11.86 -7.14 -18.93
C GLN A 300 10.40 -7.58 -18.82
N ALA A 301 9.63 -7.42 -19.90
CA ALA A 301 8.19 -7.74 -19.91
C ALA A 301 7.86 -9.19 -19.52
N ALA A 302 8.80 -10.12 -19.75
CA ALA A 302 8.66 -11.52 -19.37
C ALA A 302 8.86 -11.78 -17.87
N LYS A 303 9.42 -10.84 -17.10
CA LYS A 303 9.54 -10.92 -15.64
C LYS A 303 8.12 -10.93 -15.05
N ARG A 304 7.86 -11.79 -14.07
CA ARG A 304 6.55 -11.83 -13.40
C ARG A 304 6.45 -10.69 -12.40
N PHE A 305 5.25 -10.16 -12.19
CA PHE A 305 5.10 -8.94 -11.40
C PHE A 305 5.61 -9.05 -9.95
N GLN A 306 5.46 -10.20 -9.28
CA GLN A 306 5.98 -10.38 -7.92
C GLN A 306 7.51 -10.25 -7.81
N SER A 307 8.22 -10.37 -8.93
CA SER A 307 9.67 -10.23 -9.00
C SER A 307 10.12 -8.83 -9.41
N LEU A 308 9.20 -7.92 -9.74
CA LEU A 308 9.57 -6.58 -10.18
C LEU A 308 10.24 -5.80 -9.05
N GLU A 309 11.20 -4.96 -9.43
CA GLU A 309 12.04 -4.21 -8.51
C GLU A 309 11.90 -2.71 -8.76
N LEU A 310 11.98 -1.92 -7.68
CA LEU A 310 12.10 -0.47 -7.80
C LEU A 310 13.54 -0.14 -8.18
N LEU A 311 13.73 0.39 -9.37
CA LEU A 311 15.07 0.69 -9.87
C LEU A 311 15.57 2.04 -9.32
N PRO A 312 16.85 2.17 -8.91
CA PRO A 312 17.38 3.42 -8.36
C PRO A 312 17.23 4.63 -9.29
N HIS A 313 17.37 4.42 -10.60
CA HIS A 313 17.36 5.47 -11.61
C HIS A 313 15.97 5.70 -12.26
N ALA A 314 14.95 4.90 -11.87
CA ALA A 314 13.61 5.06 -12.41
C ALA A 314 12.91 6.31 -11.81
N PRO A 315 12.28 7.16 -12.64
CA PRO A 315 11.44 8.26 -12.20
C PRO A 315 10.32 7.80 -11.28
N ARG A 316 10.00 8.58 -10.24
CA ARG A 316 8.95 8.23 -9.27
C ARG A 316 7.80 9.21 -9.23
N LEU A 317 6.60 8.65 -9.13
CA LEU A 317 5.37 9.39 -8.86
C LEU A 317 5.39 9.96 -7.44
N PRO A 318 4.76 11.12 -7.20
CA PRO A 318 4.62 11.71 -5.87
C PRO A 318 3.69 10.92 -4.92
N GLY A 319 2.95 9.95 -5.42
CA GLY A 319 2.05 9.13 -4.62
C GLY A 319 1.68 7.80 -5.28
N GLY A 320 0.84 7.04 -4.59
CA GLY A 320 0.28 5.78 -5.07
C GLY A 320 -0.63 5.97 -6.28
N TYR A 321 -0.87 4.90 -7.02
CA TYR A 321 -1.65 4.95 -8.27
C TYR A 321 -3.07 5.50 -8.04
N GLY A 322 -3.70 5.17 -6.91
CA GLY A 322 -5.03 5.70 -6.60
C GLY A 322 -5.05 7.22 -6.32
N ALA A 323 -3.99 7.79 -5.74
CA ALA A 323 -3.88 9.24 -5.57
C ALA A 323 -3.58 9.92 -6.93
N MET A 324 -2.69 9.31 -7.72
CA MET A 324 -2.34 9.82 -9.05
C MET A 324 -3.51 9.74 -10.04
N PHE A 325 -4.40 8.76 -9.88
CA PHE A 325 -5.65 8.65 -10.64
C PHE A 325 -6.50 9.92 -10.50
N TRP A 326 -6.79 10.37 -9.26
CA TRP A 326 -7.54 11.60 -9.02
C TRP A 326 -6.82 12.84 -9.53
N LEU A 327 -5.51 12.88 -9.32
CA LEU A 327 -4.69 14.00 -9.80
C LEU A 327 -4.79 14.13 -11.33
N ALA A 328 -4.76 13.02 -12.06
CA ALA A 328 -4.84 12.99 -13.53
C ALA A 328 -6.20 13.48 -14.05
N LEU A 329 -7.28 13.26 -13.29
CA LEU A 329 -8.62 13.75 -13.62
C LEU A 329 -8.77 15.28 -13.49
N VAL A 330 -7.79 15.97 -12.90
CA VAL A 330 -7.77 17.44 -12.80
C VAL A 330 -6.55 17.98 -13.57
N PRO A 331 -6.66 18.19 -14.90
CA PRO A 331 -5.50 18.51 -15.75
C PRO A 331 -4.68 19.71 -15.26
N ALA A 332 -5.33 20.76 -14.74
CA ALA A 332 -4.62 21.92 -14.22
C ALA A 332 -3.69 21.56 -13.05
N LEU A 333 -4.13 20.69 -12.14
CA LEU A 333 -3.32 20.25 -11.00
C LEU A 333 -2.28 19.21 -11.44
N TRP A 334 -2.68 18.27 -12.31
CA TRP A 334 -1.77 17.31 -12.93
C TRP A 334 -0.57 17.99 -13.59
N PHE A 335 -0.81 18.99 -14.44
CA PHE A 335 0.25 19.70 -15.15
C PHE A 335 1.17 20.48 -14.21
N ARG A 336 0.63 21.10 -13.14
CA ARG A 336 1.44 21.79 -12.13
C ARG A 336 2.43 20.86 -11.43
N VAL A 337 2.01 19.62 -11.15
CA VAL A 337 2.84 18.63 -10.46
C VAL A 337 3.77 17.90 -11.43
N MET A 338 3.19 17.28 -12.47
CA MET A 338 3.90 16.34 -13.32
C MET A 338 4.79 17.01 -14.37
N ASN A 339 4.46 18.21 -14.88
CA ASN A 339 5.36 18.87 -15.84
C ASN A 339 6.70 19.26 -15.19
N ARG A 340 6.68 19.67 -13.91
CA ARG A 340 7.91 19.96 -13.15
C ARG A 340 8.76 18.71 -12.96
N ARG A 341 8.12 17.57 -12.67
CA ARG A 341 8.81 16.27 -12.52
C ARG A 341 9.37 15.75 -13.84
N VAL A 342 8.62 15.85 -14.94
CA VAL A 342 9.13 15.51 -16.28
C VAL A 342 10.33 16.40 -16.63
N ALA A 343 10.26 17.70 -16.34
CA ALA A 343 11.38 18.61 -16.53
C ALA A 343 12.60 18.15 -15.71
N ALA A 344 12.42 17.85 -14.43
CA ALA A 344 13.49 17.35 -13.55
C ALA A 344 14.15 16.07 -14.06
N VAL A 345 13.38 15.10 -14.57
CA VAL A 345 13.93 13.88 -15.21
C VAL A 345 14.75 14.26 -16.45
N ARG A 346 14.25 15.16 -17.29
CA ARG A 346 14.98 15.60 -18.50
C ARG A 346 16.28 16.33 -18.17
N THR A 347 16.28 17.24 -17.19
CA THR A 347 17.50 17.96 -16.74
C THR A 347 18.44 17.07 -15.92
N GLY A 348 17.94 16.17 -15.08
CA GLY A 348 18.74 15.23 -14.30
C GLY A 348 19.58 14.31 -15.20
N VAL A 349 19.04 13.91 -16.34
CA VAL A 349 19.80 13.18 -17.39
C VAL A 349 20.91 14.05 -17.99
N PHE A 350 20.73 15.37 -18.13
CA PHE A 350 21.79 16.28 -18.61
C PHE A 350 22.88 16.51 -17.55
N VAL A 351 22.51 16.65 -16.27
CA VAL A 351 23.47 16.85 -15.17
C VAL A 351 24.27 15.59 -14.89
N LEU A 352 23.67 14.39 -14.93
CA LEU A 352 24.40 13.12 -14.82
C LEU A 352 25.34 12.89 -16.00
N MET A 353 24.95 13.26 -17.23
CA MET A 353 25.86 13.21 -18.39
C MET A 353 27.03 14.19 -18.25
N ALA A 354 26.77 15.42 -17.81
CA ALA A 354 27.80 16.43 -17.57
C ALA A 354 28.72 16.03 -16.41
N ALA A 355 28.17 15.44 -15.34
CA ALA A 355 28.90 14.94 -14.18
C ALA A 355 29.71 13.68 -14.52
N MET A 356 29.22 12.76 -15.36
CA MET A 356 30.00 11.61 -15.86
C MET A 356 31.13 12.04 -16.81
N LEU A 357 30.92 13.10 -17.59
CA LEU A 357 31.99 13.71 -18.41
C LEU A 357 33.00 14.49 -17.55
N MET A 358 32.58 15.08 -16.42
CA MET A 358 33.48 15.75 -15.46
C MET A 358 34.21 14.79 -14.52
N THR A 359 33.59 13.66 -14.11
CA THR A 359 34.23 12.65 -13.24
C THR A 359 35.24 11.79 -13.98
N ALA A 360 35.17 11.71 -15.31
CA ALA A 360 36.26 11.20 -16.13
C ALA A 360 37.47 12.17 -16.23
N ALA A 361 37.33 13.41 -15.73
CA ALA A 361 38.35 14.46 -15.80
C ALA A 361 38.94 14.89 -14.44
N LEU A 362 38.45 14.37 -13.32
CA LEU A 362 38.94 14.72 -11.97
C LEU A 362 39.49 13.49 -11.27
N GLY A 363 40.74 13.17 -11.61
CA GLY A 363 41.56 12.23 -10.86
C GLY A 363 42.05 12.83 -9.53
N ALA A 364 42.09 11.97 -8.51
CA ALA A 364 42.82 12.08 -7.24
C ALA A 364 42.50 13.30 -6.35
N ALA A 365 41.61 13.12 -5.36
CA ALA A 365 41.51 14.00 -4.20
C ALA A 365 41.93 13.23 -2.93
N ALA A 366 42.72 13.91 -2.09
CA ALA A 366 43.32 13.40 -0.86
C ALA A 366 42.30 12.80 0.13
N ASP A 367 42.77 11.88 0.99
CA ASP A 367 42.02 11.30 2.12
C ASP A 367 41.64 12.40 3.12
N LEU A 368 40.39 12.87 3.03
CA LEU A 368 39.78 13.76 4.02
C LEU A 368 39.21 12.91 5.18
N PRO A 369 39.25 13.41 6.44
CA PRO A 369 38.63 12.73 7.56
C PRO A 369 37.11 12.61 7.37
N SER A 370 36.54 11.49 7.83
CA SER A 370 35.14 11.16 7.64
C SER A 370 34.24 11.62 8.79
N VAL A 371 33.02 12.04 8.47
CA VAL A 371 32.01 12.46 9.45
C VAL A 371 30.66 11.81 9.19
N LEU A 372 29.88 11.58 10.25
CA LEU A 372 28.45 11.23 10.13
C LEU A 372 27.59 12.43 10.50
N ILE A 373 26.53 12.66 9.75
CA ILE A 373 25.56 13.74 10.02
C ILE A 373 24.19 13.17 10.34
N SER A 374 23.42 13.86 11.17
CA SER A 374 22.02 13.50 11.42
C SER A 374 21.16 13.60 10.16
N ARG A 375 20.14 12.75 10.01
CA ARG A 375 19.18 12.79 8.89
C ARG A 375 18.55 14.17 8.74
N GLN A 376 18.14 14.78 9.85
CA GLN A 376 17.55 16.12 9.89
C GLN A 376 18.50 17.17 9.31
N LEU A 377 19.79 17.10 9.63
CA LEU A 377 20.80 18.03 9.10
C LEU A 377 21.03 17.80 7.59
N SER A 378 21.13 16.53 7.17
CA SER A 378 21.27 16.15 5.74
C SER A 378 20.10 16.67 4.89
N GLU A 379 18.86 16.49 5.36
CA GLU A 379 17.67 16.92 4.63
C GLU A 379 17.51 18.44 4.61
N ASN A 380 17.71 19.12 5.74
CA ASN A 380 17.52 20.56 5.87
C ASN A 380 18.57 21.38 5.11
N GLU A 381 19.82 20.92 5.11
CA GLU A 381 20.94 21.62 4.46
C GLU A 381 21.32 20.99 3.10
N HIS A 382 20.57 19.98 2.65
CA HIS A 382 20.76 19.27 1.37
C HIS A 382 22.16 18.65 1.18
N ILE A 383 22.73 18.14 2.27
CA ILE A 383 24.07 17.51 2.31
C ILE A 383 23.93 16.01 2.06
N ASN A 384 24.68 15.47 1.09
CA ASN A 384 24.65 14.07 0.70
C ASN A 384 25.93 13.33 1.14
N VAL A 385 25.83 11.99 1.18
CA VAL A 385 27.02 11.13 1.38
C VAL A 385 28.00 11.35 0.24
N GLY A 386 29.27 11.58 0.59
CA GLY A 386 30.35 11.90 -0.35
C GLY A 386 30.67 13.39 -0.45
N ASP A 387 29.75 14.27 -0.05
CA ASP A 387 29.97 15.72 -0.05
C ASP A 387 31.09 16.10 0.94
N VAL A 388 31.80 17.19 0.62
CA VAL A 388 32.81 17.78 1.51
C VAL A 388 32.17 18.95 2.24
N VAL A 389 32.17 18.88 3.57
CA VAL A 389 31.61 19.91 4.46
C VAL A 389 32.72 20.58 5.26
N ARG A 390 32.50 21.86 5.59
CA ARG A 390 33.38 22.62 6.48
C ARG A 390 32.72 22.75 7.85
N LEU A 391 33.39 22.27 8.89
CA LEU A 391 32.93 22.36 10.27
C LEU A 391 33.85 23.29 11.04
N SER A 392 33.28 24.13 11.90
CA SER A 392 34.03 24.99 12.83
C SER A 392 33.40 24.91 14.22
N ALA A 393 34.23 25.01 15.25
CA ALA A 393 33.78 25.11 16.63
C ALA A 393 33.35 26.53 17.03
N THR A 394 33.71 27.56 16.24
CA THR A 394 33.36 28.95 16.51
C THR A 394 32.22 29.42 15.60
N ALA A 395 31.37 30.31 16.11
CA ALA A 395 30.23 30.84 15.35
C ALA A 395 30.66 31.71 14.15
N GLU A 396 31.86 32.27 14.18
CA GLU A 396 32.45 33.11 13.13
C GLU A 396 33.01 32.28 11.97
N GLY A 397 33.34 31.00 12.20
CA GLY A 397 33.82 30.08 11.17
C GLY A 397 35.32 30.19 10.84
N ASP A 398 36.08 30.95 11.63
CA ASP A 398 37.49 31.31 11.36
C ASP A 398 38.45 30.11 11.38
N VAL A 399 38.09 29.04 12.11
CA VAL A 399 38.87 27.78 12.19
C VAL A 399 38.00 26.64 11.67
N ALA A 400 37.84 26.57 10.36
CA ALA A 400 37.03 25.55 9.70
C ALA A 400 37.89 24.41 9.13
N GLN A 401 37.53 23.17 9.43
CA GLN A 401 38.18 21.98 8.88
C GLN A 401 37.26 21.27 7.89
N GLU A 402 37.84 20.71 6.83
CA GLU A 402 37.12 19.97 5.80
C GLU A 402 36.97 18.50 6.18
N PHE A 403 35.73 18.01 6.07
CA PHE A 403 35.36 16.62 6.32
C PHE A 403 34.59 16.06 5.14
N ARG A 404 34.74 14.76 4.88
CA ARG A 404 33.90 14.03 3.93
C ARG A 404 32.74 13.37 4.67
N VAL A 405 31.52 13.59 4.21
CA VAL A 405 30.34 12.93 4.77
C VAL A 405 30.37 11.45 4.39
N ALA A 406 30.61 10.57 5.35
CA ALA A 406 30.65 9.13 5.14
C ALA A 406 29.28 8.47 5.27
N GLY A 407 28.34 9.11 5.97
CA GLY A 407 27.03 8.53 6.21
C GLY A 407 26.07 9.47 6.94
N VAL A 408 24.81 9.06 6.94
CA VAL A 408 23.71 9.76 7.61
C VAL A 408 23.13 8.81 8.67
N TYR A 409 22.89 9.31 9.88
CA TYR A 409 22.33 8.51 10.99
C TYR A 409 21.05 9.13 11.56
N GLU A 410 20.22 8.31 12.20
CA GLU A 410 19.05 8.80 12.95
C GLU A 410 19.44 9.01 14.42
N PRO A 411 19.28 10.21 14.98
CA PRO A 411 19.55 10.49 16.39
C PRO A 411 18.73 9.63 17.35
N THR A 412 19.31 9.34 18.52
CA THR A 412 18.58 8.60 19.56
C THR A 412 17.34 9.39 20.01
N PRO A 413 16.14 8.79 19.98
CA PRO A 413 14.91 9.50 20.34
C PRO A 413 14.93 9.98 21.79
N ASN A 414 14.72 11.29 22.02
CA ASN A 414 14.67 11.87 23.37
C ASN A 414 13.37 12.67 23.57
N PRO A 415 12.45 12.23 24.47
CA PRO A 415 11.21 12.95 24.75
C PRO A 415 11.41 14.39 25.24
N ALA A 416 12.52 14.70 25.92
CA ALA A 416 12.81 16.04 26.42
C ALA A 416 13.22 17.02 25.31
N ARG A 417 13.58 16.52 24.13
CA ARG A 417 13.95 17.33 22.95
C ARG A 417 12.83 17.40 21.90
N LEU A 418 11.60 17.04 22.28
CA LEU A 418 10.46 17.04 21.36
C LEU A 418 10.21 18.45 20.81
N GLY A 419 10.28 18.60 19.48
CA GLY A 419 10.10 19.88 18.79
C GLY A 419 11.35 20.75 18.66
N ALA A 420 12.50 20.31 19.19
CA ALA A 420 13.78 20.96 18.93
C ALA A 420 14.28 20.63 17.51
N VAL A 421 14.93 21.59 16.85
CA VAL A 421 15.60 21.36 15.57
C VAL A 421 16.92 20.66 15.84
N ILE A 422 17.03 19.38 15.43
CA ILE A 422 18.22 18.58 15.66
C ILE A 422 19.23 18.84 14.53
N ARG A 423 20.43 19.31 14.90
CA ARG A 423 21.57 19.52 14.00
C ARG A 423 22.80 18.87 14.61
N GLU A 424 22.86 17.55 14.52
CA GLU A 424 23.94 16.76 15.12
C GLU A 424 24.93 16.26 14.05
N VAL A 425 26.20 16.24 14.45
CA VAL A 425 27.34 15.77 13.67
C VAL A 425 28.19 14.89 14.59
N GLN A 426 28.56 13.70 14.13
CA GLN A 426 29.37 12.73 14.86
C GLN A 426 30.74 12.64 14.19
N LEU A 427 31.78 13.04 14.92
CA LEU A 427 33.17 13.02 14.49
C LEU A 427 33.93 11.91 15.21
N HIS A 428 35.03 11.44 14.62
CA HIS A 428 35.99 10.67 15.41
C HIS A 428 36.56 11.55 16.53
N LEU A 429 36.76 10.96 17.71
CA LEU A 429 37.21 11.71 18.89
C LEU A 429 38.49 12.54 18.65
N PRO A 430 39.54 12.04 17.98
CA PRO A 430 40.72 12.86 17.67
C PRO A 430 40.40 14.10 16.83
N ASP A 431 39.50 13.98 15.85
CA ASP A 431 39.10 15.08 14.99
C ASP A 431 38.29 16.14 15.76
N LEU A 432 37.40 15.69 16.65
CA LEU A 432 36.64 16.59 17.52
C LEU A 432 37.55 17.35 18.49
N LEU A 433 38.53 16.67 19.10
CA LEU A 433 39.50 17.29 20.00
C LEU A 433 40.39 18.31 19.26
N ASN A 434 40.79 18.00 18.03
CA ASN A 434 41.52 18.95 17.18
C ASN A 434 40.67 20.18 16.83
N LEU A 435 39.39 19.98 16.48
CA LEU A 435 38.47 21.05 16.10
C LEU A 435 38.11 21.98 17.27
N THR A 436 38.06 21.44 18.49
CA THR A 436 37.66 22.17 19.71
C THR A 436 38.83 22.66 20.55
N ARG A 437 40.06 22.48 20.07
CA ARG A 437 41.27 22.88 20.79
C ARG A 437 41.33 24.39 20.97
N ASP A 438 41.37 24.84 22.22
CA ASP A 438 41.68 26.24 22.55
C ASP A 438 43.22 26.43 22.59
N PRO A 439 43.80 27.29 21.73
CA PRO A 439 45.23 27.59 21.75
C PRO A 439 45.74 28.16 23.09
N GLY A 440 44.85 28.77 23.89
CA GLY A 440 45.18 29.38 25.18
C GLY A 440 45.15 28.42 26.38
N MET A 441 44.62 27.20 26.23
CA MET A 441 44.50 26.22 27.32
C MET A 441 44.91 24.80 26.86
N PRO A 442 46.20 24.43 26.94
CA PRO A 442 46.70 23.12 26.51
C PRO A 442 46.07 21.93 27.25
N ALA A 443 45.59 22.12 28.48
CA ALA A 443 44.98 21.07 29.30
C ALA A 443 43.57 20.66 28.85
N GLY A 444 42.89 21.48 28.03
CA GLY A 444 41.53 21.19 27.54
C GLY A 444 41.48 20.12 26.42
N SER A 445 42.61 19.77 25.81
CA SER A 445 42.66 18.85 24.65
C SER A 445 42.64 17.36 24.99
N GLU A 446 42.53 16.97 26.27
CA GLU A 446 42.53 15.57 26.71
C GLU A 446 41.30 15.18 27.58
N TYR A 447 40.30 16.06 27.72
CA TYR A 447 39.13 15.80 28.55
C TYR A 447 37.94 15.29 27.72
N VAL A 448 37.29 14.22 28.19
CA VAL A 448 36.04 13.69 27.65
C VAL A 448 34.94 13.85 28.69
N GLN A 449 33.80 14.42 28.31
CA GLN A 449 32.68 14.69 29.24
C GLN A 449 32.00 13.40 29.73
N THR A 450 31.83 12.40 28.87
CA THR A 450 31.08 11.18 29.20
C THR A 450 31.63 9.99 28.43
N ILE A 451 31.71 8.84 29.10
CA ILE A 451 32.08 7.56 28.49
C ILE A 451 30.88 6.62 28.62
N ASN A 452 30.32 6.21 27.48
CA ASN A 452 29.23 5.24 27.45
C ASN A 452 29.80 3.82 27.47
N VAL A 453 29.43 3.01 28.46
CA VAL A 453 29.87 1.62 28.60
C VAL A 453 28.67 0.68 28.44
N ALA A 454 28.72 -0.20 27.44
CA ALA A 454 27.74 -1.25 27.27
C ALA A 454 28.15 -2.49 28.07
N LEU A 455 27.32 -2.92 29.01
CA LEU A 455 27.55 -4.12 29.81
C LEU A 455 27.04 -5.37 29.08
N VAL A 456 27.70 -6.51 29.31
CA VAL A 456 27.28 -7.81 28.77
C VAL A 456 25.93 -8.23 29.37
N ASP A 457 25.78 -8.06 30.68
CA ASP A 457 24.50 -8.20 31.37
C ASP A 457 24.02 -6.82 31.87
N PRO A 458 22.87 -6.31 31.38
CA PRO A 458 22.29 -5.06 31.87
C PRO A 458 21.97 -5.05 33.36
N ASN A 459 21.73 -6.22 33.98
CA ASN A 459 21.39 -6.31 35.40
C ASN A 459 22.56 -5.95 36.32
N ASP A 460 23.79 -6.01 35.80
CA ASP A 460 25.00 -5.67 36.55
C ASP A 460 25.23 -4.15 36.64
N ALA A 461 24.40 -3.32 35.99
CA ALA A 461 24.61 -1.87 35.91
C ALA A 461 24.77 -1.19 37.27
N LEU A 462 23.98 -1.59 38.26
CA LEU A 462 24.07 -1.04 39.62
C LEU A 462 25.34 -1.49 40.35
N ALA A 463 25.78 -2.73 40.13
CA ALA A 463 27.01 -3.24 40.73
C ALA A 463 28.24 -2.59 40.09
N PHE A 464 28.24 -2.47 38.77
CA PHE A 464 29.27 -1.79 37.98
C PHE A 464 29.41 -0.32 38.36
N SER A 465 28.29 0.42 38.44
CA SER A 465 28.28 1.83 38.85
C SER A 465 28.94 2.04 40.23
N ARG A 466 28.62 1.18 41.21
CA ARG A 466 29.24 1.23 42.55
C ARG A 466 30.73 0.91 42.51
N ASP A 467 31.16 -0.08 41.73
CA ASP A 467 32.57 -0.45 41.60
C ASP A 467 33.40 0.66 40.95
N VAL A 468 32.86 1.33 39.91
CA VAL A 468 33.50 2.49 39.28
C VAL A 468 33.65 3.64 40.28
N GLN A 469 32.60 4.01 41.00
CA GLN A 469 32.67 5.09 42.01
C GLN A 469 33.67 4.76 43.14
N ALA A 470 33.76 3.49 43.56
CA ALA A 470 34.71 3.06 44.57
C ALA A 470 36.17 3.14 44.10
N ARG A 471 36.44 2.81 42.83
CA ARG A 471 37.80 2.81 42.25
C ARG A 471 38.22 4.16 41.70
N MET A 472 37.27 5.01 41.33
CA MET A 472 37.48 6.33 40.74
C MET A 472 36.61 7.37 41.45
N PRO A 473 37.03 7.91 42.61
CA PRO A 473 36.22 8.82 43.42
C PRO A 473 35.84 10.15 42.75
N GLY A 474 36.41 10.47 41.60
CA GLY A 474 36.09 11.66 40.80
C GLY A 474 35.25 11.39 39.55
N ALA A 475 34.80 10.15 39.32
CA ALA A 475 33.96 9.78 38.20
C ALA A 475 32.56 9.36 38.69
N GLU A 476 31.53 10.02 38.18
CA GLU A 476 30.14 9.64 38.42
C GLU A 476 29.69 8.63 37.36
N ALA A 477 29.37 7.41 37.79
CA ALA A 477 28.80 6.37 36.93
C ALA A 477 27.32 6.16 37.28
N GLU A 478 26.43 6.36 36.31
CA GLU A 478 24.98 6.19 36.49
C GLU A 478 24.40 5.16 35.49
N PRO A 479 23.50 4.26 35.92
CA PRO A 479 22.78 3.37 35.00
C PRO A 479 21.83 4.14 34.09
N ALA A 480 21.91 3.89 32.78
CA ALA A 480 21.04 4.53 31.78
C ALA A 480 19.53 4.23 31.97
N THR A 481 19.18 3.11 32.60
CA THR A 481 17.78 2.70 32.82
C THR A 481 17.11 3.38 34.02
N GLY A 482 17.88 3.89 34.99
CA GLY A 482 17.35 4.46 36.25
C GLY A 482 16.73 5.86 36.12
N ALA A 483 17.17 6.65 35.14
CA ALA A 483 16.69 8.02 34.94
C ALA A 483 15.31 8.10 34.26
N ALA A 484 14.92 7.09 33.48
CA ALA A 484 13.69 7.11 32.69
C ALA A 484 12.46 6.57 33.45
N GLU A 485 12.61 5.54 34.30
CA GLU A 485 11.48 4.97 35.07
C GLU A 485 11.10 5.80 36.30
N SER A 486 11.97 6.69 36.77
CA SER A 486 11.83 7.45 38.01
C SER A 486 11.27 8.87 37.83
N THR A 487 11.00 9.31 36.60
CA THR A 487 10.44 10.65 36.36
C THR A 487 8.94 10.69 36.67
N GLY A 488 8.56 11.45 37.70
CA GLY A 488 7.18 11.60 38.19
C GLY A 488 6.07 11.78 37.12
N PRO A 489 6.28 12.48 35.99
CA PRO A 489 5.26 12.64 34.96
C PRO A 489 4.76 11.33 34.32
N PHE A 490 5.64 10.36 34.04
CA PHE A 490 5.24 9.11 33.38
C PHE A 490 4.45 8.18 34.31
N ILE A 491 4.73 8.22 35.61
CA ILE A 491 3.96 7.47 36.62
C ILE A 491 2.53 8.01 36.73
N VAL A 492 2.36 9.34 36.77
CA VAL A 492 1.05 9.99 36.78
C VAL A 492 0.28 9.65 35.50
N LEU A 493 0.95 9.75 34.34
CA LEU A 493 0.35 9.42 33.05
C LEU A 493 -0.15 7.98 33.01
N ARG A 494 0.65 7.01 33.48
CA ARG A 494 0.27 5.59 33.56
C ARG A 494 -0.97 5.38 34.43
N ARG A 495 -1.05 6.03 35.60
CA ARG A 495 -2.23 5.94 36.49
C ARG A 495 -3.48 6.54 35.85
N PHE A 496 -3.34 7.67 35.16
CA PHE A 496 -4.46 8.32 34.48
C PHE A 496 -5.00 7.47 33.31
N HIS A 497 -4.11 6.89 32.51
CA HIS A 497 -4.50 5.97 31.43
C HIS A 497 -5.20 4.72 31.98
N LEU A 498 -4.72 4.17 33.10
CA LEU A 498 -5.37 3.03 33.75
C LEU A 498 -6.79 3.39 34.22
N ALA A 499 -6.98 4.57 34.82
CA ALA A 499 -8.30 5.04 35.25
C ALA A 499 -9.27 5.18 34.05
N ILE A 500 -8.83 5.80 32.96
CA ILE A 500 -9.64 5.92 31.73
C ILE A 500 -9.97 4.54 31.16
N ALA A 501 -9.01 3.61 31.14
CA ALA A 501 -9.22 2.26 30.65
C ALA A 501 -10.29 1.51 31.48
N ILE A 502 -10.25 1.62 32.81
CA ILE A 502 -11.26 1.00 33.68
C ILE A 502 -12.65 1.58 33.38
N VAL A 503 -12.77 2.91 33.27
CA VAL A 503 -14.06 3.56 32.97
C VAL A 503 -14.59 3.15 31.60
N THR A 504 -13.75 3.10 30.56
CA THR A 504 -14.18 2.68 29.22
C THR A 504 -14.57 1.21 29.16
N ILE A 505 -13.88 0.32 29.88
CA ILE A 505 -14.27 -1.09 30.00
C ILE A 505 -15.65 -1.22 30.65
N VAL A 506 -15.90 -0.52 31.76
CA VAL A 506 -17.19 -0.55 32.45
C VAL A 506 -18.31 0.01 31.56
N ALA A 507 -18.10 1.15 30.90
CA ALA A 507 -19.09 1.73 29.99
C ALA A 507 -19.40 0.80 28.81
N SER A 508 -18.36 0.21 28.20
CA SER A 508 -18.50 -0.73 27.08
C SER A 508 -19.25 -2.01 27.51
N THR A 509 -19.04 -2.47 28.74
CA THR A 509 -19.74 -3.62 29.33
C THR A 509 -21.23 -3.38 29.43
N VAL A 510 -21.63 -2.22 29.96
CA VAL A 510 -23.05 -1.86 30.12
C VAL A 510 -23.71 -1.76 28.75
N PHE A 511 -23.04 -1.14 27.78
CA PHE A 511 -23.56 -1.02 26.42
C PHE A 511 -23.71 -2.39 25.73
N LEU A 512 -22.71 -3.25 25.87
CA LEU A 512 -22.74 -4.61 25.33
C LEU A 512 -23.86 -5.44 25.97
N LEU A 513 -24.10 -5.31 27.27
CA LEU A 513 -25.21 -5.96 27.95
C LEU A 513 -26.56 -5.48 27.39
N ALA A 514 -26.73 -4.16 27.22
CA ALA A 514 -27.96 -3.58 26.67
C ALA A 514 -28.25 -4.07 25.25
N LEU A 515 -27.24 -4.07 24.37
CA LEU A 515 -27.35 -4.61 23.00
C LEU A 515 -27.70 -6.09 23.00
N THR A 516 -27.07 -6.87 23.87
CA THR A 516 -27.32 -8.31 23.92
C THR A 516 -28.73 -8.62 24.41
N ILE A 517 -29.25 -7.85 25.38
CA ILE A 517 -30.64 -7.95 25.82
C ILE A 517 -31.61 -7.64 24.68
N MET A 518 -31.33 -6.61 23.88
CA MET A 518 -32.14 -6.23 22.72
C MET A 518 -32.15 -7.35 21.66
N LEU A 519 -30.99 -7.88 21.29
CA LEU A 519 -30.86 -8.97 20.31
C LEU A 519 -31.58 -10.25 20.77
N VAL A 520 -31.52 -10.55 22.07
CA VAL A 520 -32.26 -11.67 22.65
C VAL A 520 -33.77 -11.42 22.61
N ASP A 521 -34.22 -10.17 22.76
CA ASP A 521 -35.63 -9.78 22.59
C ASP A 521 -36.14 -9.99 21.15
N GLU A 522 -35.34 -9.61 20.16
CA GLU A 522 -35.70 -9.82 18.75
C GLU A 522 -35.82 -11.31 18.40
N ARG A 523 -35.06 -12.17 19.08
CA ARG A 523 -35.03 -13.62 18.83
C ARG A 523 -36.04 -14.40 19.67
N ARG A 524 -36.89 -13.75 20.48
CA ARG A 524 -37.87 -14.43 21.35
C ARG A 524 -38.80 -15.37 20.61
N ALA A 525 -39.36 -14.92 19.48
CA ALA A 525 -40.29 -15.70 18.69
C ALA A 525 -39.63 -16.97 18.12
N ALA A 526 -38.39 -16.84 17.61
CA ALA A 526 -37.62 -17.97 17.08
C ALA A 526 -37.33 -19.01 18.17
N VAL A 527 -36.91 -18.56 19.36
CA VAL A 527 -36.69 -19.45 20.51
C VAL A 527 -37.99 -20.13 20.96
N GLY A 528 -39.13 -19.42 20.92
CA GLY A 528 -40.46 -19.98 21.21
C GLY A 528 -40.83 -21.12 20.26
N VAL A 529 -40.62 -20.94 18.95
CA VAL A 529 -40.85 -21.96 17.92
C VAL A 529 -39.95 -23.18 18.12
N LEU A 530 -38.64 -22.98 18.37
CA LEU A 530 -37.71 -24.08 18.63
C LEU A 530 -38.13 -24.91 19.85
N ARG A 531 -38.64 -24.27 20.91
CA ARG A 531 -39.17 -24.97 22.08
C ARG A 531 -40.46 -25.75 21.78
N LEU A 532 -41.33 -25.24 20.90
CA LEU A 532 -42.56 -25.94 20.48
C LEU A 532 -42.27 -27.19 19.64
N ILE A 533 -41.18 -27.17 18.85
CA ILE A 533 -40.70 -28.31 18.07
C ILE A 533 -40.04 -29.38 18.97
N GLY A 534 -39.87 -29.12 20.28
CA GLY A 534 -39.36 -30.07 21.26
C GLY A 534 -37.86 -29.99 21.51
N LEU A 535 -37.16 -28.95 21.05
CA LEU A 535 -35.75 -28.77 21.37
C LEU A 535 -35.55 -28.47 22.87
N PRO A 536 -34.64 -29.19 23.55
CA PRO A 536 -34.37 -28.96 24.96
C PRO A 536 -33.69 -27.60 25.16
N ILE A 537 -34.07 -26.90 26.23
CA ILE A 537 -33.54 -25.58 26.62
C ILE A 537 -32.00 -25.55 26.71
N ARG A 538 -31.39 -26.69 27.09
CA ARG A 538 -29.93 -26.85 27.15
C ARG A 538 -29.26 -26.66 25.79
N ARG A 539 -29.86 -27.17 24.70
CA ARG A 539 -29.29 -27.02 23.35
C ARG A 539 -29.38 -25.57 22.87
N ILE A 540 -30.48 -24.89 23.17
CA ILE A 540 -30.66 -23.46 22.85
C ILE A 540 -29.65 -22.61 23.63
N LEU A 541 -29.44 -22.90 24.91
CA LEU A 541 -28.42 -22.22 25.73
C LEU A 541 -27.00 -22.44 25.21
N VAL A 542 -26.65 -23.68 24.83
CA VAL A 542 -25.34 -23.99 24.24
C VAL A 542 -25.14 -23.25 22.92
N GLN A 543 -26.16 -23.20 22.06
CA GLN A 543 -26.08 -22.45 20.80
C GLN A 543 -25.83 -20.96 21.03
N LEU A 544 -26.61 -20.32 21.92
CA LEU A 544 -26.46 -18.91 22.25
C LEU A 544 -25.12 -18.61 22.92
N PHE A 545 -24.63 -19.53 23.75
CA PHE A 545 -23.30 -19.44 24.34
C PHE A 545 -22.20 -19.47 23.26
N LEU A 546 -22.25 -20.44 22.34
CA LEU A 546 -21.28 -20.56 21.25
C LEU A 546 -21.30 -19.34 20.32
N GLU A 547 -22.49 -18.81 20.04
CA GLU A 547 -22.64 -17.56 19.30
C GLU A 547 -22.00 -16.37 20.03
N GLY A 548 -22.24 -16.24 21.34
CA GLY A 548 -21.60 -15.22 22.17
C GLY A 548 -20.07 -15.33 22.18
N VAL A 549 -19.52 -16.56 22.28
CA VAL A 549 -18.08 -16.82 22.18
C VAL A 549 -17.54 -16.39 20.81
N LEU A 550 -18.23 -16.76 19.73
CA LEU A 550 -17.81 -16.43 18.37
C LEU A 550 -17.78 -14.92 18.14
N ILE A 551 -18.84 -14.21 18.52
CA ILE A 551 -18.94 -12.76 18.41
C ILE A 551 -17.84 -12.09 19.24
N ALA A 552 -17.63 -12.53 20.48
CA ALA A 552 -16.61 -11.97 21.35
C ALA A 552 -15.19 -12.21 20.81
N ALA A 553 -14.92 -13.39 20.23
CA ALA A 553 -13.64 -13.71 19.61
C ALA A 553 -13.38 -12.84 18.37
N ILE A 554 -14.36 -12.74 17.46
CA ILE A 554 -14.26 -11.89 16.26
C ILE A 554 -14.08 -10.43 16.65
N GLY A 555 -14.87 -9.93 17.61
CA GLY A 555 -14.77 -8.58 18.13
C GLY A 555 -13.41 -8.29 18.76
N SER A 556 -12.84 -9.25 19.49
CA SER A 556 -11.51 -9.12 20.09
C SER A 556 -10.40 -9.06 19.03
N ILE A 557 -10.47 -9.91 18.00
CA ILE A 557 -9.52 -9.88 16.86
C ILE A 557 -9.62 -8.52 16.15
N PHE A 558 -10.85 -8.08 15.86
CA PHE A 558 -11.09 -6.78 15.23
C PHE A 558 -10.55 -5.63 16.07
N GLY A 559 -10.77 -5.65 17.40
CA GLY A 559 -10.26 -4.66 18.32
C GLY A 559 -8.73 -4.59 18.35
N ILE A 560 -8.05 -5.73 18.34
CA ILE A 560 -6.57 -5.78 18.26
C ILE A 560 -6.09 -5.18 16.93
N VAL A 561 -6.70 -5.57 15.81
CA VAL A 561 -6.34 -5.03 14.49
C VAL A 561 -6.55 -3.52 14.46
N LEU A 562 -7.70 -3.03 14.95
CA LEU A 562 -7.99 -1.60 15.04
C LEU A 562 -6.99 -0.86 15.93
N SER A 563 -6.58 -1.47 17.03
CA SER A 563 -5.58 -0.93 17.96
C SER A 563 -4.20 -0.81 17.31
N LEU A 564 -3.74 -1.86 16.59
CA LEU A 564 -2.47 -1.84 15.85
C LEU A 564 -2.48 -0.81 14.72
N VAL A 565 -3.61 -0.67 14.02
CA VAL A 565 -3.77 0.38 13.00
C VAL A 565 -3.70 1.76 13.67
N SER A 566 -4.41 1.97 14.77
CA SER A 566 -4.43 3.24 15.50
C SER A 566 -3.06 3.60 16.08
N GLU A 567 -2.31 2.63 16.60
CA GLU A 567 -0.91 2.78 17.02
C GLU A 567 -0.08 3.33 15.86
N GLY A 568 -0.16 2.71 14.68
CA GLY A 568 0.57 3.14 13.50
C GLY A 568 0.20 4.57 13.08
N LEU A 569 -1.09 4.91 13.10
CA LEU A 569 -1.58 6.24 12.74
C LEU A 569 -1.08 7.32 13.69
N ILE A 570 -1.24 7.09 15.01
CA ILE A 570 -0.86 8.04 16.04
C ILE A 570 0.66 8.24 15.99
N ASN A 571 1.44 7.16 15.98
CA ASN A 571 2.90 7.26 15.92
C ASN A 571 3.35 8.02 14.67
N ARG A 572 2.84 7.69 13.48
CA ARG A 572 3.23 8.40 12.26
C ARG A 572 2.84 9.87 12.28
N PHE A 573 1.67 10.22 12.81
CA PHE A 573 1.26 11.61 12.94
C PHE A 573 2.25 12.40 13.79
N PHE A 574 2.61 11.87 14.96
CA PHE A 574 3.54 12.55 15.86
C PHE A 574 4.98 12.53 15.31
N GLN A 575 5.44 11.43 14.74
CA GLN A 575 6.77 11.33 14.11
C GLN A 575 6.92 12.30 12.94
N TRP A 576 5.89 12.42 12.09
CA TRP A 576 5.86 13.43 11.02
C TRP A 576 5.82 14.86 11.58
N ARG A 577 4.99 15.11 12.59
CA ARG A 577 4.78 16.45 13.14
C ARG A 577 6.01 16.97 13.88
N TYR A 578 6.78 16.09 14.53
CA TYR A 578 7.92 16.45 15.39
C TYR A 578 9.27 15.97 14.83
N ASP A 579 9.28 15.42 13.62
CA ASP A 579 10.47 14.91 12.92
C ASP A 579 11.39 14.03 13.80
N THR A 580 10.76 13.06 14.46
CA THR A 580 11.38 12.24 15.50
C THR A 580 11.12 10.76 15.26
N ALA A 581 12.03 9.90 15.70
CA ALA A 581 11.85 8.45 15.73
C ALA A 581 11.16 7.94 17.02
N LEU A 582 10.67 8.84 17.89
CA LEU A 582 9.93 8.48 19.11
C LEU A 582 8.66 7.66 18.79
N ILE A 583 8.39 6.67 19.63
CA ILE A 583 7.16 5.89 19.61
C ILE A 583 6.29 6.38 20.78
N PHE A 584 5.11 6.92 20.47
CA PHE A 584 4.20 7.56 21.41
C PHE A 584 3.17 6.58 21.98
N VAL A 585 2.74 5.62 21.17
CA VAL A 585 1.79 4.57 21.54
C VAL A 585 2.39 3.23 21.17
N ARG A 586 2.22 2.21 22.03
CA ARG A 586 2.64 0.84 21.74
C ARG A 586 1.62 -0.14 22.29
N VAL A 587 1.12 -1.01 21.42
CA VAL A 587 0.25 -2.12 21.80
C VAL A 587 1.12 -3.34 22.02
N THR A 588 1.38 -3.67 23.30
CA THR A 588 2.19 -4.84 23.62
C THR A 588 1.34 -6.11 23.64
N PRO A 589 1.94 -7.30 23.39
CA PRO A 589 1.23 -8.57 23.48
C PRO A 589 0.55 -8.80 24.83
N GLU A 590 1.15 -8.32 25.92
CA GLU A 590 0.62 -8.46 27.28
C GLU A 590 -0.66 -7.64 27.46
N VAL A 591 -0.68 -6.40 26.96
CA VAL A 591 -1.88 -5.54 27.01
C VAL A 591 -2.98 -6.11 26.11
N ALA A 592 -2.63 -6.57 24.91
CA ALA A 592 -3.58 -7.20 24.01
C ALA A 592 -4.20 -8.46 24.65
N ALA A 593 -3.38 -9.33 25.23
CA ALA A 593 -3.84 -10.54 25.92
C ALA A 593 -4.74 -10.20 27.11
N LEU A 594 -4.39 -9.19 27.91
CA LEU A 594 -5.22 -8.72 29.04
C LEU A 594 -6.58 -8.22 28.56
N CYS A 595 -6.63 -7.42 27.48
CA CYS A 595 -7.88 -6.92 26.91
C CYS A 595 -8.77 -8.07 26.42
N VAL A 596 -8.21 -9.09 25.76
CA VAL A 596 -8.96 -10.29 25.34
C VAL A 596 -9.48 -11.06 26.54
N ALA A 597 -8.63 -11.26 27.56
CA ALA A 597 -8.98 -11.97 28.78
C ALA A 597 -10.11 -11.30 29.58
N ILE A 598 -10.31 -9.99 29.41
CA ILE A 598 -11.43 -9.26 30.01
C ILE A 598 -12.64 -9.25 29.08
N ALA A 599 -12.47 -8.90 27.81
CA ALA A 599 -13.57 -8.69 26.87
C ALA A 599 -14.35 -9.97 26.55
N VAL A 600 -13.66 -11.10 26.37
CA VAL A 600 -14.31 -12.37 25.99
C VAL A 600 -15.21 -12.91 27.11
N PRO A 601 -14.75 -13.10 28.35
CA PRO A 601 -15.61 -13.59 29.43
C PRO A 601 -16.79 -12.66 29.68
N LEU A 602 -16.58 -11.36 29.57
CA LEU A 602 -17.60 -10.35 29.79
C LEU A 602 -18.68 -10.39 28.70
N GLY A 603 -18.30 -10.52 27.43
CA GLY A 603 -19.24 -10.68 26.32
C GLY A 603 -20.06 -11.98 26.40
N VAL A 604 -19.39 -13.07 26.78
CA VAL A 604 -20.05 -14.38 26.99
C VAL A 604 -21.02 -14.30 28.17
N THR A 605 -20.61 -13.70 29.29
CA THR A 605 -21.46 -13.56 30.49
C THR A 605 -22.69 -12.73 30.19
N ALA A 606 -22.55 -11.60 29.48
CA ALA A 606 -23.68 -10.78 29.05
C ALA A 606 -24.68 -11.58 28.19
N THR A 607 -24.18 -12.39 27.26
CA THR A 607 -25.01 -13.25 26.41
C THR A 607 -25.75 -14.31 27.20
N VAL A 608 -25.08 -14.97 28.15
CA VAL A 608 -25.70 -16.00 29.00
C VAL A 608 -26.75 -15.38 29.92
N VAL A 609 -26.47 -14.24 30.56
CA VAL A 609 -27.40 -13.56 31.47
C VAL A 609 -28.65 -13.09 30.73
N ALA A 610 -28.49 -12.45 29.56
CA ALA A 610 -29.62 -12.02 28.73
C ALA A 610 -30.47 -13.22 28.28
N SER A 611 -29.82 -14.30 27.85
CA SER A 611 -30.50 -15.53 27.39
C SER A 611 -31.22 -16.25 28.52
N TRP A 612 -30.65 -16.29 29.72
CA TRP A 612 -31.27 -16.93 30.88
C TRP A 612 -32.53 -16.19 31.34
N ALA A 613 -32.51 -14.85 31.33
CA ALA A 613 -33.66 -14.02 31.63
C ALA A 613 -34.84 -14.30 30.67
N LEU A 614 -34.53 -14.58 29.40
CA LEU A 614 -35.54 -14.94 28.41
C LEU A 614 -36.15 -16.32 28.67
N LEU A 615 -35.31 -17.30 28.96
CA LEU A 615 -35.69 -18.70 29.02
C LEU A 615 -36.47 -19.10 30.28
N ARG A 616 -36.46 -18.26 31.32
CA ARG A 616 -37.35 -18.37 32.49
C ARG A 616 -38.83 -18.15 32.16
N ARG A 617 -39.17 -17.61 30.99
CA ARG A 617 -40.56 -17.34 30.59
C ARG A 617 -41.23 -18.60 29.99
N ASN A 618 -42.52 -18.80 30.25
CA ASN A 618 -43.30 -19.92 29.73
C ASN A 618 -43.33 -19.92 28.18
N GLY A 619 -43.15 -21.08 27.55
CA GLY A 619 -43.07 -21.24 26.08
C GLY A 619 -44.25 -20.63 25.31
N LEU A 620 -45.47 -20.76 25.84
CA LEU A 620 -46.69 -20.16 25.28
C LEU A 620 -46.73 -18.63 25.37
N ARG A 621 -46.07 -18.03 26.38
CA ARG A 621 -45.93 -16.58 26.52
C ARG A 621 -44.76 -16.01 25.69
N LEU A 622 -43.84 -16.86 25.23
CA LEU A 622 -42.75 -16.47 24.33
C LEU A 622 -43.21 -16.37 22.86
N ALA A 623 -44.26 -17.10 22.49
CA ALA A 623 -44.80 -17.15 21.13
C ALA A 623 -45.98 -16.19 20.88
N ARG A 624 -46.59 -15.62 21.93
CA ARG A 624 -47.60 -14.56 21.82
C ARG A 624 -46.89 -13.20 21.88
N ARG A 625 -47.14 -12.35 20.88
CA ARG A 625 -46.72 -10.94 20.86
C ARG A 625 -47.29 -10.18 22.05
#